data_AF-A0A2P1QP79-F1
#
_entry.id   AF-A0A2P1QP79-F1
#
_cell.length_a   1.000
_cell.length_b   1.000
_cell.length_c   1.000
_cell.angle_alpha   90.00
_cell.angle_beta   90.00
_cell.angle_gamma   90.00
#
_symmetry.space_group_name_H-M   'P 1'
#
loop_
_entity.id
_entity.type
_entity.pdbx_description
1 polymer ?
#
loop_
_entity_poly.entity_id
_entity_poly.type
_entity_poly.pdbx_seq_one_letter_code
_entity_poly.pdbx_strand_id
1 'polypeptide(L)'
;MKGNRAIVNNKLIHRGDLWRRGRAMSERIRLIVIESKMTLRDIAFFYSEKCPHIAKPPDYMGADSTARPHITNSSEYMGASYREDLAKVIKGIRNTPRYVNAIEESWGLPIDEIRRIYREDKELEAKGEQLSEDEINKFVNWYIQILKTKRAAS
;
A
#
# COMPACT_ATOMS: atom_id res chain seq x y z
N MET A 1 -2.45 -26.24 -1.23
CA MET A 1 -2.50 -25.40 -0.02
C MET A 1 -2.01 -24.00 -0.37
N LYS A 2 -2.92 -23.05 -0.62
CA LYS A 2 -2.56 -21.68 -1.07
C LYS A 2 -3.09 -20.66 -0.07
N GLY A 3 -2.17 -19.97 0.59
CA GLY A 3 -2.43 -18.73 1.34
C GLY A 3 -1.95 -18.75 2.78
N ASN A 4 -0.72 -18.29 3.04
CA ASN A 4 -0.24 -17.97 4.41
C ASN A 4 -0.90 -16.69 4.98
N ARG A 5 -2.01 -16.25 4.38
CA ARG A 5 -2.76 -15.03 4.72
C ARG A 5 -4.25 -15.35 4.61
N ALA A 6 -5.03 -14.87 5.57
CA ALA A 6 -6.48 -14.96 5.57
C ALA A 6 -7.05 -13.66 6.13
N ILE A 7 -8.27 -13.31 5.73
CA ILE A 7 -9.02 -12.22 6.36
C ILE A 7 -10.06 -12.88 7.27
N VAL A 8 -10.03 -12.55 8.56
CA VAL A 8 -11.00 -13.02 9.55
C VAL A 8 -11.48 -11.81 10.32
N ASN A 9 -12.80 -11.60 10.38
CA ASN A 9 -13.41 -10.43 11.04
C ASN A 9 -12.80 -9.10 10.58
N ASN A 10 -12.65 -8.89 9.27
CA ASN A 10 -12.00 -7.72 8.65
C ASN A 10 -10.56 -7.45 9.10
N LYS A 11 -9.89 -8.42 9.73
CA LYS A 11 -8.48 -8.34 10.11
C LYS A 11 -7.66 -9.29 9.27
N LEU A 12 -6.52 -8.79 8.76
CA LEU A 12 -5.55 -9.63 8.06
C LEU A 12 -4.78 -10.48 9.08
N ILE A 13 -4.83 -11.81 8.91
CA ILE A 13 -4.14 -12.79 9.74
C ILE A 13 -3.12 -13.53 8.88
N HIS A 14 -1.89 -13.65 9.39
CA HIS A 14 -0.87 -14.52 8.81
C HIS A 14 -0.95 -15.91 9.46
N ARG A 15 -1.07 -16.97 8.65
CA ARG A 15 -1.00 -18.35 9.15
C ARG A 15 0.47 -18.79 9.12
N GLY A 16 1.13 -18.79 10.28
CA GLY A 16 2.54 -19.12 10.51
C GLY A 16 3.47 -17.91 10.69
N ASP A 17 4.74 -18.14 11.06
CA ASP A 17 5.77 -17.10 11.34
C ASP A 17 6.21 -16.29 10.10
N LEU A 18 5.61 -16.57 8.95
CA LEU A 18 6.00 -16.06 7.64
C LEU A 18 5.34 -14.72 7.32
N TRP A 19 5.58 -13.71 8.17
CA TRP A 19 5.60 -12.33 7.69
C TRP A 19 6.83 -12.17 6.78
N ARG A 20 6.69 -12.57 5.51
CA ARG A 20 7.76 -12.41 4.52
C ARG A 20 7.90 -10.93 4.20
N ARG A 21 8.99 -10.32 4.67
CA ARG A 21 9.44 -8.98 4.26
C ARG A 21 9.40 -8.88 2.73
N GLY A 22 8.46 -8.09 2.21
CA GLY A 22 8.46 -7.73 0.79
C GLY A 22 9.66 -6.85 0.48
N ARG A 23 10.04 -6.72 -0.81
CA ARG A 23 11.00 -5.68 -1.22
C ARG A 23 10.39 -4.31 -0.92
N ALA A 24 11.00 -3.59 0.03
CA ALA A 24 10.71 -2.20 0.33
C ALA A 24 11.38 -1.29 -0.72
N MET A 25 10.83 -0.08 -0.87
CA MET A 25 11.27 0.86 -1.91
C MET A 25 12.39 1.80 -1.44
N SER A 26 12.54 1.96 -0.13
CA SER A 26 13.58 2.74 0.53
C SER A 26 13.70 2.30 2.00
N GLU A 27 14.70 2.80 2.71
CA GLU A 27 14.98 2.41 4.10
C GLU A 27 13.84 2.79 5.05
N ARG A 28 13.38 4.05 5.06
CA ARG A 28 12.29 4.46 5.96
C ARG A 28 10.96 3.81 5.60
N ILE A 29 10.71 3.57 4.31
CA ILE A 29 9.53 2.80 3.85
C ILE A 29 9.60 1.35 4.34
N ARG A 30 10.80 0.75 4.43
CA ARG A 30 10.97 -0.59 5.01
C ARG A 30 10.57 -0.61 6.49
N LEU A 31 10.95 0.41 7.24
CA LEU A 31 10.61 0.56 8.66
C LEU A 31 9.10 0.75 8.85
N ILE A 32 8.46 1.58 8.02
CA ILE A 32 6.99 1.70 7.97
C ILE A 32 6.33 0.33 7.79
N VAL A 33 6.83 -0.47 6.83
CA VAL A 33 6.30 -1.81 6.56
C VAL A 33 6.48 -2.76 7.76
N ILE A 34 7.63 -2.69 8.45
CA ILE A 34 7.91 -3.48 9.66
C ILE A 34 6.93 -3.12 10.77
N GLU A 35 6.86 -1.84 11.13
CA GLU A 35 6.09 -1.38 12.29
C GLU A 35 4.58 -1.46 12.05
N SER A 36 4.10 -1.16 10.83
CA SER A 36 2.68 -1.34 10.46
C SER A 36 2.29 -2.81 10.33
N LYS A 37 3.26 -3.71 10.18
CA LYS A 37 3.07 -5.12 9.80
C LYS A 37 2.28 -5.30 8.49
N MET A 38 2.26 -4.29 7.61
CA MET A 38 1.55 -4.34 6.33
C MET A 38 2.49 -4.00 5.17
N THR A 39 2.86 -5.01 4.38
CA THR A 39 3.56 -4.77 3.11
C THR A 39 2.58 -4.25 2.04
N LEU A 40 3.09 -3.65 0.97
CA LEU A 40 2.25 -3.30 -0.20
C LEU A 40 1.48 -4.50 -0.77
N ARG A 41 2.01 -5.72 -0.66
CA ARG A 41 1.31 -6.92 -1.11
C ARG A 41 0.16 -7.29 -0.16
N ASP A 42 0.36 -7.08 1.13
CA ASP A 42 -0.66 -7.31 2.15
C ASP A 42 -1.79 -6.31 2.00
N ILE A 43 -1.46 -5.03 1.77
CA ILE A 43 -2.44 -3.98 1.46
C ILE A 43 -3.20 -4.33 0.18
N ALA A 44 -2.50 -4.67 -0.90
CA ALA A 44 -3.15 -5.07 -2.15
C ALA A 44 -4.14 -6.21 -1.94
N PHE A 45 -3.73 -7.27 -1.23
CA PHE A 45 -4.59 -8.42 -0.91
C PHE A 45 -5.79 -8.03 -0.03
N PHE A 46 -5.55 -7.25 1.03
CA PHE A 46 -6.60 -6.86 1.96
C PHE A 46 -7.68 -6.01 1.28
N TYR A 47 -7.29 -5.07 0.43
CA TYR A 47 -8.21 -4.19 -0.29
C TYR A 47 -8.77 -4.79 -1.59
N SER A 48 -8.16 -5.85 -2.14
CA SER A 48 -8.79 -6.62 -3.23
C SER A 48 -9.97 -7.43 -2.71
N GLU A 49 -9.86 -7.99 -1.51
CA GLU A 49 -10.93 -8.79 -0.88
C GLU A 49 -12.03 -7.91 -0.25
N LYS A 50 -11.70 -6.71 0.25
CA LYS A 50 -12.71 -5.73 0.74
C LYS A 50 -13.50 -5.05 -0.38
N CYS A 51 -12.95 -5.00 -1.59
CA CYS A 51 -13.64 -4.43 -2.76
C CYS A 51 -13.74 -5.49 -3.87
N PRO A 52 -14.46 -6.61 -3.65
CA PRO A 52 -14.68 -7.59 -4.69
C PRO A 52 -15.75 -7.02 -5.62
N HIS A 53 -15.32 -6.30 -6.66
CA HIS A 53 -16.10 -6.01 -7.86
C HIS A 53 -17.56 -5.57 -7.64
N ILE A 54 -17.80 -4.26 -7.59
CA ILE A 54 -18.97 -3.73 -8.30
C ILE A 54 -18.62 -3.85 -9.78
N ALA A 55 -18.92 -5.00 -10.37
CA ALA A 55 -18.90 -5.19 -11.80
C ALA A 55 -20.12 -6.06 -12.14
N LYS A 56 -21.27 -5.42 -12.33
CA LYS A 56 -22.08 -5.87 -13.46
C LYS A 56 -21.34 -5.36 -14.69
N PRO A 57 -20.85 -6.21 -15.60
CA PRO A 57 -20.55 -5.72 -16.93
C PRO A 57 -21.82 -5.03 -17.44
N PRO A 58 -21.75 -3.87 -18.12
CA PRO A 58 -22.91 -3.40 -18.85
C PRO A 58 -23.30 -4.53 -19.81
N ASP A 59 -24.59 -4.90 -19.84
CA ASP A 59 -25.14 -5.97 -20.70
C ASP A 59 -24.98 -5.68 -22.22
N TYR A 60 -24.21 -4.65 -22.58
CA TYR A 60 -23.88 -4.20 -23.93
C TYR A 60 -22.36 -4.28 -24.18
N MET A 61 -21.79 -5.48 -24.21
CA MET A 61 -20.52 -5.73 -24.90
C MET A 61 -20.75 -6.84 -25.92
N GLY A 62 -21.09 -6.41 -27.14
CA GLY A 62 -21.12 -7.28 -28.32
C GLY A 62 -19.73 -7.82 -28.64
N ALA A 63 -19.68 -8.90 -29.42
CA ALA A 63 -18.57 -9.83 -29.59
C ALA A 63 -17.24 -9.28 -30.17
N ASP A 64 -17.07 -7.98 -30.42
CA ASP A 64 -15.85 -7.44 -31.02
C ASP A 64 -14.81 -7.04 -29.96
N SER A 65 -14.08 -8.05 -29.53
CA SER A 65 -13.00 -7.98 -28.56
C SER A 65 -11.69 -7.51 -29.21
N THR A 66 -11.51 -6.20 -29.39
CA THR A 66 -10.17 -5.62 -29.62
C THR A 66 -9.94 -4.25 -29.00
N ALA A 67 -10.95 -3.64 -28.39
CA ALA A 67 -10.77 -2.39 -27.66
C ALA A 67 -10.21 -2.67 -26.25
N ARG A 68 -8.92 -2.33 -26.04
CA ARG A 68 -8.37 -2.18 -24.68
C ARG A 68 -9.27 -1.21 -23.92
N PRO A 69 -9.78 -1.54 -22.73
CA PRO A 69 -10.56 -0.60 -21.96
C PRO A 69 -9.67 0.59 -21.60
N HIS A 70 -10.00 1.76 -22.16
CA HIS A 70 -9.50 3.02 -21.66
C HIS A 70 -9.88 3.10 -20.19
N ILE A 71 -8.88 3.06 -19.30
CA ILE A 71 -9.09 3.22 -17.86
C ILE A 71 -9.51 4.68 -17.63
N THR A 72 -10.79 4.95 -17.78
CA THR A 72 -11.39 6.20 -17.31
C THR A 72 -11.39 6.17 -15.80
N ASN A 73 -11.06 7.30 -15.17
CA ASN A 73 -11.09 7.52 -13.72
C ASN A 73 -12.53 7.48 -13.14
N SER A 74 -13.45 6.72 -13.73
CA SER A 74 -14.81 6.57 -13.23
C SER A 74 -14.79 5.68 -12.00
N SER A 75 -15.41 6.17 -10.94
CA SER A 75 -15.65 5.47 -9.66
C SER A 75 -16.40 4.14 -9.81
N GLU A 76 -16.90 3.83 -11.01
CA GLU A 76 -17.77 2.70 -11.32
C GLU A 76 -17.01 1.41 -11.65
N TYR A 77 -15.70 1.48 -11.94
CA TYR A 77 -14.87 0.29 -12.17
C TYR A 77 -13.93 0.02 -10.99
N MET A 78 -14.48 -0.55 -9.91
CA MET A 78 -13.68 -1.00 -8.77
C MET A 78 -13.08 -2.39 -9.04
N GLY A 79 -11.97 -2.44 -9.79
CA GLY A 79 -11.17 -3.66 -10.06
C GLY A 79 -10.46 -4.23 -8.81
N ALA A 80 -9.46 -5.10 -8.91
CA ALA A 80 -8.65 -5.49 -7.74
C ALA A 80 -7.56 -4.45 -7.42
N SER A 81 -7.09 -4.39 -6.17
CA SER A 81 -5.91 -3.60 -5.82
C SER A 81 -4.63 -4.38 -6.16
N TYR A 82 -3.71 -3.78 -6.92
CA TYR A 82 -2.44 -4.41 -7.29
C TYR A 82 -1.26 -3.77 -6.56
N ARG A 83 -0.26 -4.59 -6.20
CA ARG A 83 0.95 -4.13 -5.50
C ARG A 83 1.72 -3.10 -6.32
N GLU A 84 1.79 -3.32 -7.63
CA GLU A 84 2.51 -2.47 -8.59
C GLU A 84 1.89 -1.07 -8.62
N ASP A 85 0.58 -0.98 -8.46
CA ASP A 85 -0.14 0.28 -8.45
C ASP A 85 0.06 1.06 -7.15
N LEU A 86 0.04 0.39 -6.00
CA LEU A 86 0.39 1.02 -4.72
C LEU A 86 1.83 1.56 -4.75
N ALA A 87 2.77 0.83 -5.34
CA ALA A 87 4.14 1.31 -5.52
C ALA A 87 4.21 2.55 -6.43
N LYS A 88 3.41 2.61 -7.51
CA LYS A 88 3.30 3.81 -8.35
C LYS A 88 2.73 5.00 -7.61
N VAL A 89 1.82 4.79 -6.64
CA VAL A 89 1.30 5.88 -5.81
C VAL A 89 2.38 6.49 -4.93
N ILE A 90 3.21 5.65 -4.31
CA ILE A 90 4.36 6.11 -3.49
C ILE A 90 5.38 6.85 -4.36
N LYS A 91 5.63 6.39 -5.59
CA LYS A 91 6.48 7.09 -6.55
C LYS A 91 5.90 8.41 -7.07
N GLY A 92 4.64 8.74 -6.74
CA GLY A 92 3.95 9.91 -7.29
C GLY A 92 3.53 9.76 -8.75
N ILE A 93 3.63 8.56 -9.33
CA ILE A 93 3.28 8.28 -10.74
C ILE A 93 1.76 8.08 -10.89
N ARG A 94 1.09 7.66 -9.83
CA ARG A 94 -0.36 7.44 -9.80
C ARG A 94 -0.98 8.13 -8.59
N ASN A 95 -2.19 8.66 -8.76
CA ASN A 95 -2.91 9.34 -7.66
C ASN A 95 -4.39 8.94 -7.57
N THR A 96 -4.72 7.70 -7.89
CA THR A 96 -6.11 7.23 -7.79
C THR A 96 -6.53 7.20 -6.31
N PRO A 97 -7.63 7.87 -5.91
CA PRO A 97 -8.08 7.97 -4.52
C PRO A 97 -8.16 6.63 -3.80
N ARG A 98 -8.60 5.59 -4.50
CA ARG A 98 -8.64 4.22 -3.97
C ARG A 98 -7.29 3.73 -3.42
N TYR A 99 -6.22 3.87 -4.21
CA TYR A 99 -4.89 3.38 -3.80
C TYR A 99 -4.28 4.30 -2.74
N VAL A 100 -4.57 5.60 -2.81
CA VAL A 100 -4.19 6.56 -1.77
C VAL A 100 -4.81 6.16 -0.43
N ASN A 101 -6.13 6.03 -0.38
CA ASN A 101 -6.86 5.64 0.84
C ASN A 101 -6.38 4.30 1.38
N ALA A 102 -6.13 3.31 0.52
CA ALA A 102 -5.62 2.02 0.93
C ALA A 102 -4.25 2.11 1.63
N ILE A 103 -3.36 2.98 1.14
CA ILE A 103 -2.05 3.21 1.75
C ILE A 103 -2.20 3.98 3.07
N GLU A 104 -2.94 5.07 3.08
CA GLU A 104 -3.13 5.92 4.26
C GLU A 104 -3.82 5.18 5.41
N GLU A 105 -4.88 4.42 5.11
CA GLU A 105 -5.57 3.60 6.09
C GLU A 105 -4.69 2.44 6.59
N SER A 106 -3.78 1.90 5.76
CA SER A 106 -2.91 0.80 6.20
C SER A 106 -1.70 1.27 7.00
N TRP A 107 -1.06 2.36 6.58
CA TRP A 107 0.18 2.86 7.18
C TRP A 107 -0.03 4.00 8.16
N GLY A 108 -1.22 4.60 8.22
CA GLY A 108 -1.54 5.65 9.20
C GLY A 108 -0.80 6.96 8.98
N LEU A 109 -0.28 7.18 7.77
CA LEU A 109 0.35 8.43 7.36
C LEU A 109 -0.35 8.96 6.12
N PRO A 110 -0.47 10.29 5.96
CA PRO A 110 -0.91 10.90 4.71
C PRO A 110 0.00 10.49 3.54
N ILE A 111 -0.55 10.39 2.34
CA ILE A 111 0.22 9.96 1.18
C ILE A 111 1.33 10.95 0.83
N ASP A 112 1.12 12.23 1.08
CA ASP A 112 2.13 13.26 0.83
C ASP A 112 3.32 13.14 1.76
N GLU A 113 3.10 12.72 3.01
CA GLU A 113 4.14 12.40 3.98
C GLU A 113 4.96 11.19 3.51
N ILE A 114 4.29 10.12 3.07
CA ILE A 114 4.92 8.91 2.54
C ILE A 114 5.74 9.23 1.29
N ARG A 115 5.21 10.07 0.39
CA ARG A 115 5.93 10.53 -0.80
C ARG A 115 7.13 11.39 -0.45
N ARG A 116 7.01 12.26 0.56
CA ARG A 116 8.13 13.07 1.04
C ARG A 116 9.27 12.18 1.54
N ILE A 117 8.96 11.23 2.44
CA ILE A 117 9.92 10.23 2.94
C ILE A 117 10.58 9.48 1.79
N TYR A 118 9.79 9.01 0.83
CA TYR A 118 10.32 8.30 -0.33
C TYR A 118 11.28 9.16 -1.16
N ARG A 119 10.93 10.43 -1.45
CA ARG A 119 11.80 11.33 -2.21
C ARG A 119 13.10 11.64 -1.48
N GLU A 120 13.01 11.98 -0.20
CA GLU A 120 14.19 12.24 0.63
C GLU A 120 15.14 11.03 0.66
N ASP A 121 14.63 9.81 0.84
CA ASP A 121 15.45 8.60 0.78
C ASP A 121 16.10 8.41 -0.60
N LYS A 122 15.35 8.68 -1.68
CA LYS A 122 15.88 8.60 -3.05
C LYS A 122 16.97 9.63 -3.31
N GLU A 123 16.88 10.80 -2.71
CA GLU A 123 17.90 11.85 -2.79
C GLU A 123 19.17 11.46 -2.02
N LEU A 124 19.04 10.87 -0.83
CA LEU A 124 20.17 10.32 -0.07
C LEU A 124 20.87 9.19 -0.85
N GLU A 125 20.10 8.24 -1.37
CA GLU A 125 20.64 7.15 -2.21
C GLU A 125 21.38 7.70 -3.44
N ALA A 126 20.87 8.76 -4.07
CA ALA A 126 21.51 9.39 -5.23
C ALA A 126 22.84 10.07 -4.88
N LYS A 127 22.98 10.56 -3.64
CA LYS A 127 24.24 11.11 -3.10
C LYS A 127 25.18 10.03 -2.57
N GLY A 128 24.74 8.77 -2.47
CA GLY A 128 25.48 7.70 -1.81
C GLY A 128 25.50 7.83 -0.28
N GLU A 129 24.60 8.64 0.28
CA GLU A 129 24.44 8.86 1.71
C GLU A 129 23.43 7.87 2.30
N GLN A 130 23.55 7.61 3.59
CA GLN A 130 22.60 6.78 4.36
C GLN A 130 22.25 7.52 5.64
N LEU A 131 21.06 7.24 6.18
CA LEU A 131 20.67 7.76 7.47
C LEU A 131 21.57 7.17 8.56
N SER A 132 21.94 8.00 9.52
CA SER A 132 22.62 7.52 10.73
C SER A 132 21.67 6.64 11.55
N GLU A 133 22.25 5.80 12.41
CA GLU A 133 21.49 4.96 13.34
C GLU A 133 20.56 5.80 14.25
N ASP A 134 21.01 6.97 14.67
CA ASP A 134 20.22 7.91 15.48
C ASP A 134 19.01 8.45 14.72
N GLU A 135 19.18 8.81 13.44
CA GLU A 135 18.07 9.27 12.59
C GLU A 135 17.06 8.15 12.33
N ILE A 136 17.55 6.93 12.10
CA ILE A 136 16.71 5.73 11.96
C ILE A 136 15.90 5.50 13.24
N ASN A 137 16.55 5.52 14.40
CA ASN A 137 15.89 5.31 15.70
C ASN A 137 14.87 6.41 15.99
N LYS A 138 15.20 7.67 15.69
CA LYS A 138 14.27 8.80 15.82
C LYS A 138 13.05 8.62 14.93
N PHE A 139 13.25 8.20 13.68
CA PHE A 139 12.16 7.93 12.74
C PHE A 139 11.26 6.78 13.21
N VAL A 140 11.84 5.66 13.62
CA VAL A 140 11.08 4.49 14.11
C VAL A 140 10.25 4.87 15.34
N ASN A 141 10.86 5.54 16.31
CA ASN A 141 10.17 5.98 17.51
C ASN A 141 9.01 6.93 17.19
N TRP A 142 9.22 7.90 16.30
CA TRP A 142 8.16 8.78 15.82
C TRP A 142 7.01 7.99 15.17
N TYR A 143 7.33 7.07 14.26
CA TYR A 143 6.30 6.30 13.55
C TYR A 143 5.52 5.35 14.47
N ILE A 144 6.18 4.75 15.46
CA ILE A 144 5.53 3.95 16.50
C ILE A 144 4.50 4.80 17.27
N GLN A 145 4.81 6.06 17.59
CA GLN A 145 3.85 6.94 18.25
C GLN A 145 2.64 7.23 17.37
N ILE A 146 2.84 7.48 16.08
CA ILE A 146 1.73 7.65 15.11
C ILE A 146 0.80 6.42 15.13
N LEU A 147 1.36 5.21 15.09
CA LEU A 147 0.58 3.98 15.13
C LEU A 147 -0.17 3.81 16.46
N LYS A 148 0.43 4.17 17.59
CA LYS A 148 -0.22 4.15 18.90
C LYS A 148 -1.41 5.11 18.96
N THR A 149 -1.22 6.34 18.53
CA THR A 149 -2.29 7.36 18.48
C THR A 149 -3.44 6.91 17.60
N LYS A 150 -3.14 6.37 16.42
CA LYS A 150 -4.17 5.84 15.51
C LYS A 150 -4.97 4.71 16.13
N ARG A 151 -4.32 3.77 16.82
CA ARG A 151 -5.01 2.67 17.54
C ARG A 151 -5.87 3.16 18.70
N ALA A 152 -5.47 4.23 19.38
CA ALA A 152 -6.25 4.81 20.46
C ALA A 152 -7.50 5.58 19.97
N ALA A 153 -7.47 6.05 18.71
CA ALA A 153 -8.57 6.78 18.08
C ALA A 153 -9.56 5.87 17.31
N SER A 154 -9.31 4.56 17.23
CA SER A 154 -10.16 3.56 16.53
C SER A 154 -10.91 2.68 17.52
#